data_AF-A0A7C6J0F1-F1
#
_entry.id   AF-A0A7C6J0F1-F1
#
_cell.length_a   1.000
_cell.length_b   1.000
_cell.length_c   1.000
_cell.angle_alpha   90.00
_cell.angle_beta   90.00
_cell.angle_gamma   90.00
#
_symmetry.space_group_name_H-M   'P 1'
#
loop_
_entity.id
_entity.type
_entity.pdbx_description
1 polymer ?
#
loop_
_entity_poly.entity_id
_entity_poly.type
_entity_poly.pdbx_seq_one_letter_code
_entity_poly.pdbx_strand_id
1 'polypeptide(L)' 'MYNVYDLKEAIRAIELTIKKCEKVLPKLKEGTSSHTLLIRRIRAFEIAVDLIKRELESRV' A
#
# COMPACT_ATOMS: atom_id res chain seq x y z
N MET A 1 -14.78 -6.11 15.13
CA MET A 1 -15.08 -4.94 14.28
C MET A 1 -13.92 -3.98 14.43
N TYR A 2 -13.19 -3.66 13.36
CA TYR A 2 -12.11 -2.67 13.41
C TYR A 2 -12.68 -1.29 13.71
N ASN A 3 -12.04 -0.53 14.59
CA ASN A 3 -12.46 0.84 14.88
C ASN A 3 -11.84 1.82 13.87
N VAL A 4 -12.25 3.09 13.91
CA VAL A 4 -11.73 4.14 13.01
C VAL A 4 -10.21 4.34 13.16
N TYR A 5 -9.69 4.17 14.37
CA TYR A 5 -8.25 4.27 14.63
C TYR A 5 -7.48 3.14 13.94
N ASP A 6 -7.96 1.89 14.01
CA ASP A 6 -7.34 0.74 13.34
C ASP A 6 -7.28 0.93 11.83
N LEU A 7 -8.33 1.48 11.22
CA LEU A 7 -8.36 1.77 9.78
C LEU A 7 -7.34 2.84 9.39
N LYS A 8 -7.22 3.92 10.19
CA LYS A 8 -6.24 4.99 9.96
C LYS A 8 -4.80 4.49 10.13
N GLU A 9 -4.53 3.69 11.16
CA GLU A 9 -3.22 3.09 11.37
C GLU A 9 -2.86 2.08 10.28
N ALA A 10 -3.83 1.32 9.76
CA ALA A 10 -3.62 0.45 8.61
C ALA A 10 -3.21 1.24 7.36
N ILE A 11 -3.92 2.33 7.04
CA ILE A 11 -3.54 3.22 5.93
C ILE A 11 -2.10 3.72 6.12
N ARG A 12 -1.77 4.24 7.31
CA ARG A 12 -0.43 4.74 7.64
C ARG A 12 0.65 3.68 7.45
N ALA A 13 0.42 2.46 7.92
CA ALA A 13 1.36 1.35 7.80
C ALA A 13 1.58 0.94 6.33
N ILE A 14 0.51 0.91 5.53
CA ILE A 14 0.58 0.58 4.11
C ILE A 14 1.32 1.68 3.34
N GLU A 15 1.03 2.96 3.59
CA GLU A 15 1.73 4.09 2.96
C GLU A 15 3.23 4.09 3.27
N LEU A 16 3.62 3.78 4.52
CA LEU A 16 5.03 3.64 4.89
C LEU A 16 5.70 2.47 4.14
N THR A 17 4.95 1.39 3.93
CA THR A 17 5.43 0.22 3.21
C THR A 17 5.61 0.53 1.72
N ILE A 18 4.67 1.24 1.09
CA ILE A 18 4.80 1.74 -0.28
C ILE A 18 6.07 2.60 -0.41
N LYS A 19 6.28 3.58 0.47
CA LYS A 19 7.50 4.43 0.46
C LYS A 19 8.80 3.63 0.55
N LYS A 20 8.81 2.52 1.31
CA LYS A 20 9.97 1.62 1.37
C LYS A 20 10.14 0.87 0.05
N CYS A 21 9.07 0.39 -0.56
CA CYS A 21 9.10 -0.27 -1.86
C CYS A 21 9.62 0.69 -2.95
N GLU A 22 9.14 1.93 -3.00
CA GLU A 22 9.59 2.96 -3.95
C GLU A 22 11.09 3.24 -3.84
N LYS A 23 11.65 3.28 -2.63
CA LYS A 23 13.10 3.44 -2.40
C LYS A 23 13.94 2.26 -2.88
N VAL A 24 13.35 1.06 -2.93
CA VAL A 24 14.03 -0.17 -3.38
C VAL A 24 13.90 -0.37 -4.87
N LEU A 25 12.79 0.06 -5.47
CA LEU A 25 12.50 -0.08 -6.90
C LEU A 25 13.65 0.34 -7.84
N PRO A 26 14.29 1.53 -7.70
CA PRO A 26 15.37 1.93 -8.60
C PRO A 26 16.66 1.11 -8.42
N LYS A 27 16.77 0.32 -7.35
CA LYS A 27 17.89 -0.61 -7.12
C LYS A 27 17.70 -1.95 -7.83
N LEU A 28 16.49 -2.22 -8.33
CA LEU A 28 16.17 -3.45 -9.05
C LEU A 28 16.35 -3.21 -10.55
N LYS A 29 17.03 -4.15 -11.21
CA LYS A 29 17.13 -4.12 -12.68
C LYS A 29 15.75 -4.30 -13.30
N GLU A 30 15.39 -3.40 -14.20
CA GLU A 30 14.16 -3.48 -14.98
C GLU A 30 14.08 -4.81 -15.74
N GLY A 31 12.87 -5.35 -15.88
CA GLY A 31 12.61 -6.64 -16.52
C GLY A 31 12.90 -7.87 -15.64
N THR A 32 13.46 -7.70 -14.43
CA THR A 32 13.59 -8.82 -13.48
C THR A 32 12.24 -9.17 -12.85
N SER A 33 12.12 -10.42 -12.40
CA SER A 33 10.95 -10.89 -11.63
C SER A 33 10.75 -10.05 -10.36
N SER A 34 11.83 -9.72 -9.65
CA SER A 34 11.80 -8.86 -8.45
C SER A 34 11.28 -7.46 -8.76
N HIS A 35 11.71 -6.83 -9.85
CA HIS A 35 11.21 -5.50 -10.27
C HIS A 35 9.71 -5.54 -10.55
N THR A 36 9.27 -6.53 -11.35
CA THR A 36 7.85 -6.72 -11.70
C THR A 36 7.00 -7.00 -10.47
N LEU A 37 7.47 -7.87 -9.57
CA LEU A 37 6.78 -8.20 -8.33
C LEU A 37 6.61 -6.99 -7.42
N LEU A 38 7.63 -6.14 -7.32
CA LEU A 38 7.58 -4.95 -6.47
C LEU A 38 6.56 -3.93 -6.98
N ILE A 39 6.50 -3.70 -8.30
CA ILE A 39 5.49 -2.84 -8.94
C ILE A 39 4.07 -3.38 -8.67
N ARG A 40 3.86 -4.68 -8.86
CA ARG A 40 2.55 -5.31 -8.61
C ARG A 40 2.13 -5.19 -7.14
N ARG A 41 3.09 -5.31 -6.23
CA ARG A 41 2.86 -5.14 -4.79
C ARG A 41 2.44 -3.71 -4.44
N ILE A 42 3.12 -2.70 -4.99
CA ILE A 42 2.76 -1.30 -4.79
C ILE A 42 1.31 -1.06 -5.25
N ARG A 43 0.95 -1.52 -6.46
CA ARG A 43 -0.42 -1.40 -6.98
C ARG A 43 -1.46 -2.09 -6.09
N ALA A 44 -1.15 -3.27 -5.56
CA ALA A 44 -2.05 -3.97 -4.64
C ALA A 44 -2.26 -3.18 -3.33
N PHE A 45 -1.21 -2.54 -2.82
CA PHE A 45 -1.31 -1.68 -1.64
C PHE A 45 -2.12 -0.41 -1.89
N GLU A 46 -1.98 0.22 -3.05
CA GLU A 46 -2.80 1.37 -3.44
C GLU A 46 -4.29 1.00 -3.47
N ILE A 47 -4.64 -0.13 -4.08
CA ILE A 47 -6.02 -0.65 -4.07
C ILE A 47 -6.51 -0.91 -2.65
N ALA A 48 -5.67 -1.50 -1.79
CA ALA A 48 -6.04 -1.77 -0.40
C ALA A 48 -6.32 -0.46 0.37
N VAL A 49 -5.49 0.57 0.18
CA VAL A 49 -5.70 1.90 0.80
C VAL A 49 -7.02 2.50 0.33
N ASP A 50 -7.34 2.43 -0.96
CA ASP A 50 -8.59 2.95 -1.49
C ASP A 50 -9.81 2.25 -0.89
N LEU A 51 -9.75 0.93 -0.73
CA LEU A 51 -10.82 0.16 -0.08
C LEU A 51 -11.00 0.55 1.40
N ILE A 52 -9.90 0.74 2.12
CA ILE A 52 -9.94 1.15 3.54
C ILE A 52 -10.48 2.58 3.66
N LYS A 53 -10.11 3.49 2.75
CA LYS A 53 -10.64 4.86 2.71
C LYS A 53 -12.15 4.89 2.45
N ARG A 54 -12.65 4.08 1.51
CA ARG A 54 -14.09 3.94 1.25
C ARG A 54 -14.86 3.45 2.47
N GLU A 55 -14.31 2.45 3.17
CA GLU A 55 -14.89 1.96 4.42
C GLU A 55 -14.90 3.06 5.49
N LEU A 56 -13.83 3.85 5.58
CA LEU A 56 -13.76 4.96 6.53
C LEU A 56 -14.79 6.05 6.21
N GLU A 57 -14.97 6.40 4.93
CA GLU A 57 -15.97 7.37 4.46
C GLU A 57 -17.41 6.90 4.75
N SER A 58 -17.70 5.60 4.60
CA SER A 58 -19.02 5.05 4.94
C SER A 58 -19.36 5.06 6.43
N ARG A 59 -18.37 5.32 7.30
CA ARG A 59 -18.50 5.32 8.77
C ARG A 59 -18.52 6.73 9.36
N VAL A 60 -18.37 7.76 8.53
CA VAL A 60 -18.51 9.19 8.90
C VAL A 60 -19.94 9.62 8.58
#